data_AF-A0AAW4W7E1-F1
#
_entry.id   AF-A0AAW4W7E1-F1
#
_cell.length_a   1.000
_cell.length_b   1.000
_cell.length_c   1.000
_cell.angle_alpha   90.00
_cell.angle_beta   90.00
_cell.angle_gamma   90.00
#
_symmetry.space_group_name_H-M   'P 1'
#
loop_
_entity.id
_entity.type
_entity.pdbx_description
1 polymer ?
#
loop_
_entity_poly.entity_id
_entity_poly.type
_entity_poly.pdbx_seq_one_letter_code
_entity_poly.pdbx_strand_id
1 'polypeptide(L)'
;MSLEIFLLLLLIVSIFTGLFTEGIKKLMDEVNKKYLSNFLAGFVAVVLSVLVDAGYIILTEAQINAKMAVYLIALVLLSWLASMVGYDKVIQAITQCKKYKEE
;
A
#
# COMPACT_ATOMS: atom_id res chain seq x y z
N MET A 1 -1.10 6.83 19.35
CA MET A 1 -2.13 6.46 18.35
C MET A 1 -3.12 5.46 18.97
N SER A 2 -4.43 5.66 18.76
CA SER A 2 -5.48 4.67 19.11
C SER A 2 -5.57 3.58 18.03
N LEU A 3 -6.09 2.39 18.35
CA LEU A 3 -6.26 1.29 17.38
C LEU A 3 -7.14 1.67 16.19
N GLU A 4 -8.16 2.50 16.41
CA GLU A 4 -9.04 2.97 15.33
C GLU A 4 -8.29 3.82 14.30
N ILE A 5 -7.46 4.76 14.79
CA ILE A 5 -6.63 5.63 13.94
C ILE A 5 -5.58 4.79 13.19
N PHE A 6 -4.99 3.80 13.87
CA PHE A 6 -4.06 2.85 13.26
C PHE A 6 -4.70 2.13 12.07
N LEU A 7 -5.88 1.53 12.28
CA LEU A 7 -6.58 0.78 11.24
C LEU A 7 -7.05 1.68 10.10
N LEU A 8 -7.46 2.92 10.40
CA LEU A 8 -7.86 3.90 9.40
C LEU A 8 -6.69 4.31 8.50
N LEU A 9 -5.52 4.62 9.08
CA LEU A 9 -4.31 4.93 8.32
C LEU A 9 -3.85 3.73 7.48
N LEU A 10 -3.91 2.51 8.05
CA LEU A 10 -3.57 1.28 7.33
C LEU A 10 -4.49 1.05 6.13
N LEU A 11 -5.80 1.31 6.27
CA LEU A 11 -6.77 1.20 5.20
C LEU A 11 -6.51 2.24 4.09
N ILE A 12 -6.23 3.49 4.46
CA ILE A 12 -5.84 4.54 3.52
C ILE A 12 -4.59 4.11 2.75
N VAL A 13 -3.51 3.75 3.44
CA VAL A 13 -2.26 3.31 2.80
C VAL A 13 -2.51 2.12 1.89
N SER A 14 -3.32 1.15 2.30
CA SER A 14 -3.64 -0.03 1.50
C SER A 14 -4.33 0.34 0.18
N ILE A 15 -5.34 1.20 0.22
CA ILE A 15 -6.08 1.63 -0.99
C ILE A 15 -5.16 2.46 -1.91
N PHE A 16 -4.45 3.44 -1.35
CA PHE A 16 -3.54 4.29 -2.11
C PHE A 16 -2.39 3.50 -2.73
N THR A 17 -1.83 2.52 -1.99
CA THR A 17 -0.77 1.67 -2.51
C THR A 17 -1.21 0.94 -3.77
N GLY A 18 -2.41 0.33 -3.78
CA GLY A 18 -2.94 -0.30 -4.99
C GLY A 18 -3.02 0.66 -6.19
N LEU A 19 -3.61 1.84 -5.98
CA LEU A 19 -3.76 2.89 -7.01
C LEU A 19 -2.41 3.37 -7.56
N PHE A 20 -1.46 3.70 -6.68
CA PHE A 20 -0.12 4.13 -7.08
C PHE A 20 0.63 3.01 -7.79
N THR A 21 0.49 1.76 -7.34
CA THR A 21 1.15 0.64 -8.00
C THR A 21 0.63 0.45 -9.42
N GLU A 22 -0.68 0.53 -9.63
CA GLU A 22 -1.27 0.42 -10.96
C GLU A 22 -0.91 1.62 -11.86
N GLY A 23 -0.85 2.84 -11.29
CA GLY A 23 -0.37 4.03 -11.98
C GLY A 23 1.08 3.88 -12.46
N ILE A 24 1.98 3.40 -11.59
CA ILE A 24 3.39 3.17 -11.96
C ILE A 24 3.50 2.05 -13.01
N LYS A 25 2.64 1.03 -12.98
CA LYS A 25 2.62 -0.01 -14.01
C LYS A 25 2.26 0.54 -15.37
N LYS A 26 1.20 1.35 -15.47
CA LYS A 26 0.82 2.00 -16.74
C LYS A 26 1.97 2.84 -17.29
N LEU A 27 2.65 3.61 -16.44
CA LEU A 27 3.83 4.37 -16.82
C LEU A 27 5.01 3.49 -17.26
N MET A 28 5.19 2.32 -16.65
CA MET A 28 6.32 1.44 -16.95
C MET A 28 6.05 0.49 -18.13
N ASP A 29 4.77 0.20 -18.43
CA ASP A 29 4.31 -0.42 -19.67
C ASP A 29 4.56 0.51 -20.87
N GLU A 30 4.37 1.82 -20.71
CA GLU A 30 4.77 2.82 -21.72
C GLU A 30 6.29 2.83 -21.98
N VAL A 31 7.10 2.44 -20.99
CA VAL A 31 8.58 2.39 -21.07
C VAL A 31 9.10 0.98 -21.44
N ASN A 32 8.21 0.00 -21.66
CA ASN A 32 8.52 -1.36 -22.12
C ASN A 32 9.58 -2.11 -21.26
N LYS A 33 9.57 -1.87 -19.94
CA LYS A 33 10.47 -2.56 -19.00
C LYS A 33 9.73 -3.72 -18.34
N LYS A 34 10.38 -4.89 -18.20
CA LYS A 34 9.86 -6.00 -17.39
C LYS A 34 10.06 -5.70 -15.90
N TYR A 35 8.99 -5.74 -15.12
CA TYR A 35 9.03 -5.53 -13.66
C TYR A 35 8.21 -6.57 -12.92
N LEU A 36 8.65 -6.89 -11.70
CA LEU A 36 7.93 -7.77 -10.79
C LEU A 36 6.86 -6.96 -10.05
N SER A 37 5.62 -7.13 -10.48
CA SER A 37 4.47 -6.39 -9.98
C SER A 37 4.27 -6.43 -8.45
N ASN A 38 4.56 -7.56 -7.80
CA ASN A 38 4.46 -7.68 -6.34
C ASN A 38 5.58 -6.95 -5.61
N PHE A 39 6.79 -6.93 -6.18
CA PHE A 39 7.91 -6.20 -5.60
C PHE A 39 7.68 -4.69 -5.70
N LEU A 40 7.14 -4.23 -6.83
CA LEU A 40 6.74 -2.84 -7.00
C LEU A 40 5.63 -2.46 -6.00
N ALA A 41 4.61 -3.31 -5.82
CA ALA A 41 3.52 -3.08 -4.87
C ALA A 41 4.04 -2.98 -3.42
N GLY A 42 4.96 -3.86 -3.03
CA GLY A 42 5.60 -3.83 -1.72
C GLY A 42 6.44 -2.56 -1.51
N PHE A 43 7.25 -2.19 -2.51
CA PHE A 43 8.08 -0.98 -2.44
C PHE A 43 7.22 0.30 -2.30
N VAL A 44 6.17 0.42 -3.11
CA VAL A 44 5.24 1.54 -3.05
C VAL A 44 4.54 1.60 -1.68
N ALA A 45 4.17 0.45 -1.10
CA ALA A 45 3.54 0.37 0.22
C ALA A 45 4.45 0.92 1.33
N VAL A 46 5.74 0.57 1.29
CA VAL A 46 6.73 1.02 2.27
C VAL A 46 6.94 2.53 2.15
N VAL A 47 7.09 3.05 0.95
CA VAL A 47 7.28 4.49 0.73
C VAL A 47 6.05 5.29 1.18
N LEU A 48 4.85 4.82 0.84
CA LEU A 48 3.60 5.48 1.25
C LEU A 48 3.36 5.40 2.76
N SER A 49 3.62 4.26 3.40
CA SER A 49 3.47 4.13 4.86
C SER A 49 4.37 5.10 5.60
N VAL A 50 5.65 5.23 5.20
CA VAL A 50 6.57 6.20 5.81
C VAL A 50 6.11 7.65 5.60
N LEU A 51 5.58 7.99 4.42
CA LEU A 51 5.03 9.33 4.14
C LEU A 51 3.80 9.63 5.01
N VAL A 52 2.88 8.66 5.14
CA VAL A 52 1.67 8.80 5.95
C VAL A 52 2.02 8.89 7.44
N ASP A 53 2.99 8.10 7.90
CA ASP A 53 3.50 8.14 9.26
C ASP A 53 4.11 9.52 9.60
N ALA A 54 4.96 10.04 8.72
CA ALA A 54 5.54 11.38 8.88
C ALA A 54 4.46 12.47 8.87
N GLY A 55 3.49 12.38 7.95
CA GLY A 55 2.36 13.29 7.90
C GLY A 55 1.51 13.26 9.17
N TYR A 56 1.27 12.08 9.73
CA TYR A 56 0.53 11.92 10.98
C TYR A 56 1.25 12.56 12.17
N ILE A 57 2.57 12.33 12.30
CA ILE A 57 3.39 12.91 13.38
C ILE A 57 3.36 14.44 13.34
N ILE A 58 3.49 15.03 12.13
CA ILE A 58 3.48 16.49 11.94
C ILE A 58 2.09 17.08 12.24
N LEU A 59 1.01 16.46 11.72
CA LEU A 59 -0.36 16.95 11.92
C LEU A 59 -0.83 16.88 13.37
N THR A 60 -0.33 15.92 14.15
CA THR A 60 -0.76 15.70 15.53
C THR A 60 0.16 16.31 16.58
N GLU A 61 1.27 16.96 16.16
CA GLU A 61 2.34 17.45 17.03
C GLU A 61 2.77 16.40 18.09
N ALA A 62 2.66 15.11 17.74
CA ALA A 62 2.69 14.04 18.72
C ALA A 62 4.12 13.64 19.08
N GLN A 63 4.43 13.59 20.37
CA GLN A 63 5.70 13.01 20.83
C GLN A 63 5.74 11.50 20.55
N ILE A 64 6.83 11.03 19.93
CA ILE A 64 7.09 9.61 19.67
C ILE A 64 7.20 8.87 21.02
N ASN A 65 6.09 8.28 21.45
CA ASN A 65 6.04 7.42 22.63
C ASN A 65 6.29 5.96 22.20
N ALA A 66 6.80 5.11 23.10
CA ALA A 66 7.14 3.70 22.83
C ALA A 66 5.96 2.91 22.22
N LYS A 67 4.73 3.14 22.70
CA LYS A 67 3.52 2.53 22.09
C LYS A 67 3.30 2.98 20.65
N MET A 68 3.55 4.25 20.33
CA MET A 68 3.37 4.79 18.98
C MET A 68 4.43 4.24 18.02
N ALA A 69 5.67 4.10 18.46
CA ALA A 69 6.74 3.48 17.66
C ALA A 69 6.40 2.05 17.23
N VAL A 70 5.81 1.24 18.12
CA VAL A 70 5.35 -0.11 17.79
C VAL A 70 4.26 -0.09 16.72
N TYR A 71 3.31 0.84 16.80
CA TYR A 71 2.27 0.98 15.79
C TYR A 71 2.81 1.44 14.43
N LEU A 72 3.80 2.34 14.37
CA LEU A 72 4.40 2.77 13.12
C LEU A 72 5.14 1.61 12.42
N ILE A 73 5.92 0.84 13.18
CA ILE A 73 6.59 -0.38 12.65
C ILE A 73 5.56 -1.39 12.16
N ALA A 74 4.49 -1.60 12.93
CA ALA A 74 3.39 -2.48 12.52
C ALA A 74 2.67 -1.96 11.27
N LEU A 75 2.54 -0.63 11.10
CA LEU A 75 1.90 -0.03 9.94
C LEU A 75 2.69 -0.33 8.68
N VAL A 76 4.02 -0.11 8.69
CA VAL A 76 4.89 -0.43 7.56
C VAL A 76 4.84 -1.92 7.19
N LEU A 77 4.96 -2.81 8.19
CA LEU A 77 4.93 -4.27 7.96
C LEU A 77 3.56 -4.75 7.45
N LEU A 78 2.47 -4.28 8.05
CA LEU A 78 1.13 -4.70 7.66
C LEU A 78 0.70 -4.05 6.35
N SER A 79 1.10 -2.82 6.04
CA SER A 79 0.87 -2.19 4.73
C SER A 79 1.62 -2.92 3.62
N TRP A 80 2.85 -3.38 3.87
CA TRP A 80 3.57 -4.26 2.95
C TRP A 80 2.78 -5.55 2.70
N LEU A 81 2.42 -6.28 3.76
CA LEU A 81 1.72 -7.56 3.64
C LEU A 81 0.34 -7.40 2.99
N ALA A 82 -0.41 -6.36 3.36
CA ALA A 82 -1.70 -6.03 2.78
C ALA A 82 -1.56 -5.67 1.29
N SER A 83 -0.48 -4.99 0.90
CA SER A 83 -0.19 -4.70 -0.51
C SER A 83 0.12 -5.97 -1.29
N MET A 84 0.95 -6.88 -0.78
CA MET A 84 1.25 -8.14 -1.48
C MET A 84 0.01 -9.02 -1.64
N VAL A 85 -0.76 -9.24 -0.57
CA VAL A 85 -1.96 -10.09 -0.61
C VAL A 85 -3.11 -9.42 -1.34
N GLY A 86 -3.30 -8.11 -1.14
CA GLY A 86 -4.34 -7.31 -1.78
C GLY A 86 -4.10 -7.19 -3.29
N TYR A 87 -2.85 -6.99 -3.69
CA TYR A 87 -2.48 -6.92 -5.09
C TYR A 87 -2.77 -8.22 -5.85
N ASP A 88 -2.42 -9.38 -5.27
CA ASP A 88 -2.69 -10.69 -5.87
C ASP A 88 -4.19 -10.91 -6.10
N LYS A 89 -5.03 -10.50 -5.14
CA LYS A 89 -6.50 -10.59 -5.27
C LYS A 89 -7.05 -9.66 -6.35
N VAL A 90 -6.52 -8.43 -6.47
CA VAL A 90 -6.94 -7.47 -7.52
C VAL A 90 -6.58 -7.99 -8.92
N ILE A 91 -5.39 -8.54 -9.10
CA ILE A 91 -4.98 -9.15 -10.38
C ILE A 91 -5.85 -10.36 -10.74
N GLN A 92 -6.18 -11.21 -9.76
CA GLN A 92 -7.08 -12.34 -9.97
C GLN A 92 -8.47 -11.87 -10.41
N ALA A 93 -9.03 -10.84 -9.77
CA ALA A 93 -10.32 -10.28 -10.15
C ALA A 93 -10.30 -9.70 -11.58
N ILE A 94 -9.26 -8.94 -11.94
CA ILE A 94 -9.10 -8.39 -13.31
C ILE A 94 -9.00 -9.52 -14.34
N THR A 95 -8.23 -10.57 -14.04
CA THR A 95 -8.06 -11.73 -14.92
C THR A 95 -9.37 -12.49 -15.12
N GLN A 96 -10.16 -12.66 -14.05
CA GLN A 96 -11.48 -13.27 -14.11
C GLN A 96 -12.46 -12.43 -14.93
N CYS A 97 -12.49 -11.11 -14.74
CA CYS A 97 -13.32 -10.21 -15.55
C CYS A 97 -12.94 -10.23 -17.04
N LYS A 98 -11.65 -10.37 -17.37
CA LYS A 98 -11.20 -10.46 -18.76
C LYS A 98 -11.64 -11.79 -19.40
N LYS A 99 -11.52 -12.90 -18.68
CA LYS A 99 -12.00 -14.23 -19.13
C LYS A 99 -13.49 -14.23 -19.43
N TYR A 100 -14.30 -13.59 -18.58
CA TYR A 100 -15.75 -13.49 -18.76
C TYR A 100 -16.17 -12.65 -19.98
N LYS A 101 -15.25 -11.87 -20.54
CA LYS A 101 -15.50 -11.02 -21.72
C LYS A 101 -15.15 -11.71 -23.04
N GLU A 102 -14.49 -12.85 -22.99
CA GLU A 102 -14.09 -13.67 -24.15
C GLU A 102 -15.02 -14.88 -24.39
N GLU A 103 -16.00 -15.12 -23.50
CA GLU A 103 -17.16 -16.04 -23.71
C GLU A 103 -18.40 -15.26 -24.18
#